data_AF-A0A7S7QAV7-F1
#
_entry.id   AF-A0A7S7QAV7-F1
#
_cell.length_a   1.000
_cell.length_b   1.000
_cell.length_c   1.000
_cell.angle_alpha   90.00
_cell.angle_beta   90.00
_cell.angle_gamma   90.00
#
_symmetry.space_group_name_H-M   'P 1'
#
loop_
_entity.id
_entity.type
_entity.pdbx_description
1 polymer ?
#
loop_
_entity_poly.entity_id
_entity_poly.type
_entity_poly.pdbx_seq_one_letter_code
_entity_poly.pdbx_strand_id
1 'polypeptide(L)'
;MIAATVEVQFAYGSGGTSCKVWIQTTLDAGQTWLDIACFAFTTSSSTKVINISGLTPVTTAIVPTDGSMSDNTVQDGVLGSALRAKITTVGTYAGSTSLSVRASVR
;
A
#
# COMPACT_ATOMS: atom_id res chain seq x y z
N MET A 1 -12.05 -2.67 12.23
CA MET A 1 -11.71 -1.66 11.21
C MET A 1 -12.76 -1.76 10.13
N ILE A 2 -13.47 -0.67 9.85
CA ILE A 2 -14.50 -0.65 8.79
C ILE A 2 -14.13 0.29 7.65
N ALA A 3 -13.28 1.28 7.91
CA ALA A 3 -12.72 2.15 6.89
C ALA A 3 -11.30 2.59 7.28
N ALA A 4 -10.49 2.89 6.27
CA ALA A 4 -9.18 3.49 6.46
C ALA A 4 -8.89 4.52 5.37
N THR A 5 -8.20 5.60 5.74
CA THR A 5 -7.56 6.51 4.80
C THR A 5 -6.07 6.31 4.89
N VAL A 6 -5.43 6.05 3.76
CA VAL A 6 -3.99 5.83 3.68
C VAL A 6 -3.35 6.91 2.83
N GLU A 7 -2.27 7.49 3.35
CA GLU A 7 -1.39 8.41 2.64
C GLU A 7 0.01 7.78 2.54
N VAL A 8 0.57 7.82 1.33
CA VAL A 8 1.96 7.48 1.09
C VAL A 8 2.65 8.69 0.46
N GLN A 9 3.63 9.23 1.18
CA GLN A 9 4.45 10.34 0.74
C GLN A 9 5.86 9.84 0.46
N PHE A 10 6.29 10.02 -0.78
CA PHE A 10 7.66 9.74 -1.21
C PHE A 10 8.33 11.07 -1.54
N ALA A 11 9.40 11.40 -0.81
CA ALA A 11 10.27 12.52 -1.13
C ALA A 11 11.55 11.97 -1.75
N TYR A 12 11.71 12.17 -3.05
CA TYR A 12 12.87 11.69 -3.81
C TYR A 12 14.05 12.65 -3.65
N GLY A 13 15.19 12.10 -3.22
CA GLY A 13 16.47 12.80 -3.19
C GLY A 13 17.31 12.48 -4.41
N SER A 14 17.74 11.22 -4.51
CA SER A 14 18.53 10.70 -5.63
C SER A 14 18.65 9.17 -5.59
N GLY A 15 19.23 8.56 -6.64
CA GLY A 15 19.61 7.15 -6.66
C GLY A 15 18.51 6.25 -7.23
N GLY A 16 17.93 5.39 -6.38
CA GLY A 16 17.00 4.31 -6.74
C GLY A 16 15.97 4.64 -7.82
N THR A 17 15.56 3.60 -8.55
CA THR A 17 14.76 3.76 -9.78
C THR A 17 13.28 3.47 -9.56
N SER A 18 12.93 2.64 -8.58
CA SER A 18 11.55 2.39 -8.20
C SER A 18 11.39 2.10 -6.72
N CYS A 19 10.28 2.56 -6.16
CA CYS A 19 9.83 2.27 -4.81
C CYS A 19 8.36 1.89 -4.88
N LYS A 20 8.01 0.69 -4.40
CA LYS A 20 6.64 0.18 -4.36
C LYS A 20 6.24 -0.01 -2.91
N VAL A 21 5.04 0.45 -2.58
CA VAL A 21 4.42 0.31 -1.26
C VAL A 21 3.10 -0.39 -1.42
N TRP A 22 3.03 -1.63 -0.96
CA TRP A 22 1.78 -2.38 -0.88
C TRP A 22 1.17 -2.19 0.49
N ILE A 23 -0.08 -1.76 0.53
CA ILE A 23 -0.90 -1.83 1.73
C ILE A 23 -1.54 -3.19 1.73
N GLN A 24 -1.41 -3.88 2.86
CA GLN A 24 -1.88 -5.24 3.00
C GLN A 24 -2.76 -5.38 4.23
N THR A 25 -3.74 -6.26 4.14
CA THR A 25 -4.59 -6.64 5.27
C THR A 25 -4.51 -8.13 5.56
N THR A 26 -4.88 -8.52 6.77
CA THR A 26 -4.98 -9.93 7.18
C THR A 26 -6.40 -10.27 7.64
N LEU A 27 -6.87 -11.48 7.31
CA LEU A 27 -8.15 -12.03 7.74
C LEU A 27 -8.01 -13.10 8.82
N ASP A 28 -6.78 -13.54 9.10
CA ASP A 28 -6.43 -14.68 9.96
C ASP A 28 -5.40 -14.29 11.04
N ALA A 29 -5.54 -13.07 11.57
CA ALA A 29 -4.73 -12.55 12.67
C ALA A 29 -3.22 -12.49 12.39
N GLY A 30 -2.84 -12.26 11.13
CA GLY A 30 -1.46 -11.97 10.71
C GLY A 30 -0.70 -13.17 10.16
N GLN A 31 -1.34 -14.34 10.06
CA GLN A 31 -0.74 -15.54 9.48
C GLN A 31 -0.58 -15.40 7.96
N THR A 32 -1.60 -14.89 7.28
CA THR A 32 -1.58 -14.54 5.86
C THR A 32 -1.96 -13.09 5.64
N TRP A 33 -1.42 -12.52 4.56
CA TRP A 33 -1.61 -11.13 4.19
C TRP A 33 -1.95 -11.04 2.72
N LEU A 34 -2.83 -10.11 2.36
CA LEU A 34 -3.24 -9.85 1.00
C LEU A 34 -3.09 -8.38 0.65
N ASP A 35 -2.63 -8.08 -0.57
CA ASP A 35 -2.56 -6.72 -1.10
C ASP A 35 -3.95 -6.12 -1.29
N ILE A 36 -4.14 -4.89 -0.80
CA ILE A 36 -5.36 -4.09 -1.00
C ILE A 36 -5.09 -2.76 -1.72
N ALA A 37 -3.83 -2.32 -1.76
CA ALA A 37 -3.41 -1.20 -2.60
C ALA A 37 -1.93 -1.31 -2.93
N CYS A 38 -1.52 -0.78 -4.07
CA CYS A 38 -0.11 -0.64 -4.45
C CYS A 38 0.17 0.80 -4.90
N PHE A 39 1.13 1.45 -4.25
CA PHE A 39 1.63 2.75 -4.64
C PHE A 39 3.02 2.60 -5.24
N ALA A 40 3.17 2.96 -6.52
CA ALA A 40 4.46 2.93 -7.19
C ALA A 40 5.03 4.34 -7.36
N PHE A 41 6.30 4.51 -7.03
CA PHE A 41 7.07 5.74 -7.19
C PHE A 41 8.33 5.45 -7.99
N THR A 42 8.83 6.47 -8.67
CA THR A 42 10.06 6.40 -9.48
C THR A 42 11.08 7.41 -8.97
N THR A 43 11.54 8.33 -9.82
CA THR A 43 12.57 9.32 -9.55
C THR A 43 11.99 10.72 -9.29
N SER A 44 10.78 10.78 -8.76
CA SER A 44 10.10 12.03 -8.44
C SER A 44 9.36 11.95 -7.11
N SER A 45 9.37 13.07 -6.38
CA SER A 45 8.59 13.22 -5.17
C SER A 45 7.10 13.22 -5.50
N SER A 46 6.30 12.49 -4.73
CA SER A 46 4.86 12.43 -4.91
C SER A 46 4.18 12.02 -3.61
N THR A 47 2.94 12.49 -3.43
CA THR A 47 2.06 12.05 -2.34
C THR A 47 0.82 11.44 -2.97
N LYS A 48 0.44 10.25 -2.50
CA LYS A 48 -0.73 9.51 -2.98
C LYS A 48 -1.62 9.19 -1.80
N VAL A 49 -2.92 9.41 -1.96
CA VAL A 49 -3.92 9.22 -0.92
C VAL A 49 -5.06 8.39 -1.45
N ILE A 50 -5.52 7.42 -0.66
CA ILE A 50 -6.72 6.63 -0.94
C ILE A 50 -7.59 6.52 0.31
N ASN A 51 -8.89 6.36 0.09
CA ASN A 51 -9.83 5.89 1.08
C ASN A 51 -10.30 4.48 0.69
N ILE A 52 -10.40 3.61 1.68
CA ILE A 52 -10.89 2.23 1.53
C ILE A 52 -11.91 1.93 2.63
N SER A 53 -12.86 1.08 2.32
CA SER A 53 -14.00 0.71 3.13
C SER A 53 -14.24 -0.80 3.02
N GLY A 54 -14.47 -1.46 4.15
CA GLY A 54 -14.92 -2.85 4.18
C GLY A 54 -16.42 -3.01 3.89
N LEU A 55 -17.13 -1.92 3.63
CA LEU A 55 -18.58 -1.92 3.38
C LEU A 55 -18.94 -2.01 1.89
N THR A 56 -17.97 -1.81 0.99
CA THR A 56 -18.18 -1.97 -0.45
C THR A 56 -18.33 -3.47 -0.78
N PRO A 57 -19.47 -3.94 -1.32
CA PRO A 57 -19.65 -5.36 -1.59
C PRO A 57 -18.68 -5.89 -2.65
N VAL A 58 -17.94 -6.93 -2.31
CA VAL A 58 -17.07 -7.67 -3.24
C VAL A 58 -17.65 -9.06 -3.43
N THR A 59 -18.42 -9.23 -4.50
CA THR A 59 -19.12 -10.50 -4.82
C THR A 59 -18.33 -11.40 -5.77
N THR A 60 -17.21 -10.92 -6.29
CA THR A 60 -16.25 -11.70 -7.07
C THR A 60 -15.07 -12.04 -6.19
N ALA A 61 -14.71 -13.32 -6.08
CA ALA A 61 -13.58 -13.75 -5.27
C ALA A 61 -12.29 -13.10 -5.76
N ILE A 62 -11.58 -12.43 -4.84
CA ILE A 62 -10.26 -11.88 -5.10
C ILE A 62 -9.20 -12.96 -4.91
N VAL A 63 -8.14 -12.93 -5.71
CA VAL A 63 -6.97 -13.78 -5.50
C VAL A 63 -6.00 -13.03 -4.58
N PRO A 64 -5.73 -13.52 -3.36
CA PRO A 64 -4.76 -12.88 -2.47
C PRO A 64 -3.37 -12.84 -3.10
N THR A 65 -2.74 -11.66 -3.12
CA THR A 65 -1.35 -11.47 -3.54
C THR A 65 -0.49 -10.91 -2.42
N ASP A 66 0.82 -11.12 -2.47
CA ASP A 66 1.76 -10.62 -1.46
C ASP A 66 2.91 -9.85 -2.11
N GLY A 67 2.73 -8.55 -2.33
CA GLY A 67 3.71 -7.68 -2.98
C GLY A 67 3.77 -7.86 -4.50
N SER A 68 2.66 -8.29 -5.11
CA SER A 68 2.57 -8.47 -6.57
C SER A 68 1.34 -7.80 -7.21
N MET A 69 0.47 -7.17 -6.42
CA MET A 69 -0.57 -6.28 -6.95
C MET A 69 0.06 -5.20 -7.84
N SER A 70 -0.59 -4.92 -8.98
CA SER A 70 -0.10 -4.02 -10.01
C SER A 70 0.03 -2.58 -9.54
N ASP A 71 0.95 -1.84 -10.15
CA ASP A 71 1.28 -0.48 -9.76
C ASP A 71 0.07 0.46 -9.82
N ASN A 72 -0.14 1.24 -8.76
CA ASN A 72 -1.20 2.25 -8.66
C ASN A 72 -2.62 1.67 -8.78
N THR A 73 -2.82 0.47 -8.25
CA THR A 73 -4.13 -0.18 -8.18
C THR A 73 -4.60 -0.31 -6.72
N VAL A 74 -5.91 -0.45 -6.54
CA VAL A 74 -6.58 -0.54 -5.25
C VAL A 74 -7.70 -1.57 -5.35
N GLN A 75 -7.84 -2.41 -4.33
CA GLN A 75 -8.96 -3.30 -4.09
C GLN A 75 -9.74 -2.79 -2.87
N ASP A 76 -10.87 -2.12 -3.12
CA ASP A 76 -11.80 -1.70 -2.07
C ASP A 76 -12.73 -2.85 -1.66
N GLY A 77 -13.39 -2.72 -0.51
CA GLY A 77 -14.37 -3.70 0.00
C GLY A 77 -13.78 -4.84 0.81
N VAL A 78 -12.46 -4.93 0.92
CA VAL A 78 -11.77 -5.96 1.72
C VAL A 78 -10.88 -5.30 2.76
N LEU A 79 -11.35 -5.29 4.00
CA LEU A 79 -10.60 -4.84 5.17
C LEU A 79 -10.70 -5.88 6.28
N GLY A 80 -9.53 -6.28 6.78
CA GLY A 80 -9.39 -7.30 7.81
C GLY A 80 -9.05 -6.75 9.19
N SER A 81 -8.44 -7.59 10.02
CA SER A 81 -8.20 -7.27 11.43
C SER A 81 -7.00 -6.34 11.65
N ALA A 82 -6.03 -6.31 10.74
CA ALA A 82 -4.85 -5.45 10.83
C ALA A 82 -4.35 -5.01 9.44
N LEU A 83 -3.62 -3.89 9.41
CA LEU A 83 -2.95 -3.35 8.23
C LEU A 83 -1.43 -3.41 8.40
N ARG A 84 -0.71 -3.64 7.30
CA ARG A 84 0.73 -3.41 7.20
C ARG A 84 1.09 -2.76 5.87
N ALA A 85 2.25 -2.12 5.82
CA ALA A 85 2.88 -1.68 4.58
C ALA A 85 4.05 -2.62 4.26
N LYS A 86 4.05 -3.21 3.06
CA LYS A 86 5.22 -3.89 2.48
C LYS A 86 5.88 -2.95 1.49
N ILE A 87 7.19 -2.79 1.59
CA ILE A 87 7.96 -1.84 0.78
C ILE A 87 9.05 -2.59 0.03
N THR A 88 9.14 -2.37 -1.28
CA THR A 88 10.24 -2.85 -2.12
C THR A 88 10.85 -1.69 -2.88
N THR A 89 12.18 -1.66 -2.95
CA THR A 89 12.91 -0.66 -3.73
C THR A 89 13.85 -1.35 -4.70
N VAL A 90 14.03 -0.74 -5.88
CA VAL A 90 15.06 -1.14 -6.84
C VAL A 90 16.14 -0.07 -6.87
N GLY A 91 17.38 -0.50 -6.64
CA GLY A 91 18.52 0.39 -6.48
C GLY A 91 18.60 1.02 -5.08
N THR A 92 19.69 1.74 -4.85
CA THR A 92 19.96 2.42 -3.58
C THR A 92 19.48 3.86 -3.66
N TYR A 93 18.50 4.22 -2.84
CA TYR A 93 18.09 5.61 -2.67
C TYR A 93 19.06 6.38 -1.77
N ALA A 94 19.35 7.64 -2.12
CA ALA A 94 20.29 8.52 -1.44
C ALA A 94 19.75 9.96 -1.34
N GLY A 95 20.59 10.94 -0.98
CA GLY A 95 20.23 12.37 -1.07
C GLY A 95 19.05 12.80 -0.20
N SER A 96 18.92 12.23 1.00
CA SER A 96 17.76 12.46 1.90
C SER A 96 16.42 11.99 1.33
N THR A 97 16.42 10.96 0.47
CA THR A 97 15.19 10.27 0.06
C THR A 97 14.47 9.71 1.29
N SER A 98 13.16 9.97 1.39
CA SER A 98 12.34 9.45 2.50
C SER A 98 10.98 8.95 2.02
N LEU A 99 10.45 7.98 2.75
CA LEU A 99 9.13 7.41 2.54
C LEU A 99 8.36 7.47 3.85
N SER A 100 7.18 8.08 3.83
CA SER A 100 6.26 8.13 4.95
C SER A 100 4.94 7.46 4.56
N VAL A 101 4.50 6.50 5.37
CA VAL A 101 3.20 5.84 5.23
C VAL A 101 2.38 6.15 6.46
N ARG A 102 1.19 6.71 6.27
CA ARG A 102 0.27 7.10 7.34
C ARG A 102 -1.09 6.46 7.07
N ALA A 103 -1.71 5.92 8.12
CA ALA A 103 -3.05 5.35 8.05
C ALA A 103 -3.92 5.95 9.16
N SER A 104 -5.09 6.45 8.78
CA SER A 104 -6.15 6.86 9.70
C SER A 104 -7.26 5.83 9.64
N VAL A 105 -7.49 5.12 10.74
CA VAL A 105 -8.39 3.96 10.83
C VAL A 105 -9.64 4.36 11.60
N ARG A 106 -10.82 3.96 11.11
CA ARG A 106 -12.12 4.15 11.77
C ARG A 106 -12.90 2.84 11.92
#